data_AF-A0A1A7X9S7-F1
#
_entry.id   AF-A0A1A7X9S7-F1
#
_cell.length_a   1.000
_cell.length_b   1.000
_cell.length_c   1.000
_cell.angle_alpha   90.00
_cell.angle_beta   90.00
_cell.angle_gamma   90.00
#
_symmetry.space_group_name_H-M   'P 1'
#
loop_
_entity.id
_entity.type
_entity.pdbx_description
1 polymer ?
#
loop_
_entity_poly.entity_id
_entity_poly.type
_entity_poly.pdbx_seq_one_letter_code
_entity_poly.pdbx_strand_id
1 'polypeptide(L)'
;MADESKPTVSCPEPKTQEDGKKVDTDEQANGEEAPRSSVSIDNTQSENPRRSQRTRTLTEKGKSLQSAKLNDLTKDIQRFYKKWKYHINSFKRMVKNKDVDLIPEALCAIDTIMTDICNTYDDIRRIEIPDMEIRRRCDVCWAVSEAARAKAKCLLEENGDPDSIPWPDSESVFESSSSSTSSRITCKSKSISGMSKHSSLSTLQQRQEAAAEVAATEEVIKIMKTQHQYEEEIRELEVQDAKKRAQFLTESTTIKTKLEEKRKEVELLKELQKHNAAQARLKVYAES
;
A
#
# COMPACT_ATOMS: atom_id res chain seq x y z
N MET A 1 57.57 38.05 -2.18
CA MET A 1 57.22 37.54 -3.52
C MET A 1 58.39 36.66 -3.94
N ALA A 2 58.32 35.37 -3.62
CA ALA A 2 59.33 34.38 -3.99
C ALA A 2 58.61 33.03 -4.14
N ASP A 3 58.91 32.36 -5.27
CA ASP A 3 58.96 30.92 -5.53
C ASP A 3 57.75 30.02 -5.23
N GLU A 4 57.41 28.98 -6.00
CA GLU A 4 58.13 28.24 -7.04
C GLU A 4 57.12 27.37 -7.85
N SER A 5 57.48 27.07 -9.10
CA SER A 5 57.22 25.80 -9.82
C SER A 5 55.82 25.40 -10.36
N LYS A 6 55.72 25.49 -11.70
CA LYS A 6 54.85 24.78 -12.68
C LYS A 6 55.66 23.59 -13.29
N PRO A 7 55.19 22.81 -14.32
CA PRO A 7 53.85 22.37 -14.78
C PRO A 7 53.81 20.83 -15.11
N THR A 8 52.71 20.22 -15.56
CA THR A 8 52.49 19.67 -16.95
C THR A 8 51.55 18.44 -16.81
N VAL A 9 50.28 18.40 -17.25
CA VAL A 9 49.63 18.27 -18.59
C VAL A 9 49.52 16.82 -19.15
N SER A 10 48.25 16.42 -19.36
CA SER A 10 47.64 15.56 -20.41
C SER A 10 47.92 14.05 -20.53
N CYS A 11 46.83 13.28 -20.65
CA CYS A 11 46.79 11.91 -21.20
C CYS A 11 45.62 11.75 -22.20
N PRO A 12 45.85 11.10 -23.35
CA PRO A 12 44.81 10.41 -24.13
C PRO A 12 45.07 8.88 -24.25
N GLU A 13 44.00 8.11 -24.52
CA GLU A 13 43.98 6.64 -24.85
C GLU A 13 44.54 6.35 -26.28
N PRO A 14 44.47 5.15 -26.97
CA PRO A 14 43.90 3.80 -26.66
C PRO A 14 44.69 2.55 -27.24
N LYS A 15 44.15 1.30 -27.08
CA LYS A 15 43.99 0.17 -28.07
C LYS A 15 44.37 -1.29 -27.64
N THR A 16 43.36 -2.16 -27.81
CA THR A 16 43.22 -3.55 -28.36
C THR A 16 44.37 -4.59 -28.40
N GLN A 17 44.08 -5.86 -28.02
CA GLN A 17 44.45 -7.05 -28.83
C GLN A 17 43.66 -8.34 -28.46
N GLU A 18 43.10 -9.00 -29.49
CA GLU A 18 42.63 -10.39 -29.52
C GLU A 18 43.80 -11.37 -29.68
N ASP A 19 43.66 -12.63 -29.23
CA ASP A 19 43.96 -13.80 -30.06
C ASP A 19 43.41 -15.10 -29.42
N GLY A 20 42.98 -16.05 -30.25
CA GLY A 20 42.38 -17.32 -29.83
C GLY A 20 43.16 -18.58 -30.25
N LYS A 21 42.55 -19.75 -29.98
CA LYS A 21 42.43 -20.96 -30.86
C LYS A 21 42.99 -22.32 -30.34
N LYS A 22 42.08 -23.33 -30.43
CA LYS A 22 42.19 -24.83 -30.57
C LYS A 22 42.65 -25.66 -29.35
N VAL A 23 41.91 -26.65 -28.83
CA VAL A 23 41.28 -27.92 -29.34
C VAL A 23 42.30 -29.00 -29.74
N ASP A 24 42.31 -30.12 -29.00
CA ASP A 24 42.44 -31.49 -29.52
C ASP A 24 41.82 -32.51 -28.54
N THR A 25 41.33 -33.61 -29.12
CA THR A 25 40.45 -34.67 -28.60
C THR A 25 41.23 -36.00 -28.45
N ASP A 26 40.55 -37.03 -27.92
CA ASP A 26 40.81 -38.50 -28.01
C ASP A 26 41.70 -39.12 -26.90
N GLU A 27 41.53 -40.35 -26.40
CA GLU A 27 40.49 -41.41 -26.43
C GLU A 27 40.96 -42.48 -25.39
N GLN A 28 40.06 -43.38 -24.98
CA GLN A 28 40.13 -44.38 -23.89
C GLN A 28 41.22 -45.48 -24.00
N ALA A 29 41.59 -46.10 -22.87
CA ALA A 29 41.58 -47.58 -22.68
C ALA A 29 41.97 -48.07 -21.25
N ASN A 30 40.97 -48.64 -20.56
CA ASN A 30 40.88 -49.82 -19.67
C ASN A 30 41.97 -50.23 -18.63
N GLY A 31 41.52 -50.60 -17.41
CA GLY A 31 42.24 -51.45 -16.44
C GLY A 31 41.69 -51.39 -14.99
N GLU A 32 41.11 -52.50 -14.51
CA GLU A 32 40.48 -52.74 -13.20
C GLU A 32 41.38 -52.58 -11.95
N GLU A 33 40.84 -52.03 -10.85
CA GLU A 33 40.69 -52.68 -9.52
C GLU A 33 40.19 -51.65 -8.47
N ALA A 34 39.12 -51.99 -7.75
CA ALA A 34 38.74 -51.35 -6.48
C ALA A 34 39.32 -52.20 -5.31
N PRO A 35 39.23 -51.81 -4.02
CA PRO A 35 38.87 -50.52 -3.43
C PRO A 35 39.83 -50.11 -2.29
N ARG A 36 40.08 -48.81 -2.03
CA ARG A 36 40.35 -48.34 -0.65
C ARG A 36 39.76 -46.97 -0.39
N SER A 37 38.75 -47.02 0.48
CA SER A 37 38.21 -45.97 1.35
C SER A 37 39.15 -44.80 1.63
N SER A 38 38.71 -43.61 1.24
CA SER A 38 38.97 -42.39 2.00
C SER A 38 37.71 -41.54 1.99
N VAL A 39 37.16 -41.38 3.19
CA VAL A 39 36.02 -40.53 3.54
C VAL A 39 36.27 -39.10 3.05
N SER A 40 35.57 -38.70 1.98
CA SER A 40 35.42 -37.29 1.64
C SER A 40 34.15 -36.80 2.32
N ILE A 41 34.34 -36.05 3.40
CA ILE A 41 33.33 -35.26 4.07
C ILE A 41 32.75 -34.33 3.01
N ASP A 42 31.53 -34.62 2.56
CA ASP A 42 30.76 -33.74 1.71
C ASP A 42 30.30 -32.57 2.59
N ASN A 43 31.19 -31.60 2.74
CA ASN A 43 30.91 -30.33 3.37
C ASN A 43 30.07 -29.54 2.35
N THR A 44 28.76 -29.80 2.32
CA THR A 44 27.79 -28.92 1.66
C THR A 44 27.73 -27.61 2.45
N GLN A 45 28.82 -26.83 2.40
CA GLN A 45 28.77 -25.42 2.70
C GLN A 45 27.87 -24.81 1.63
N SER A 46 26.62 -24.59 2.01
CA SER A 46 25.79 -23.54 1.45
C SER A 46 26.65 -22.29 1.35
N GLU A 47 27.17 -22.02 0.13
CA GLU A 47 27.84 -20.79 -0.21
C GLU A 47 26.82 -19.67 -0.01
N ASN A 48 26.82 -19.12 1.20
CA ASN A 48 26.10 -17.90 1.46
C ASN A 48 26.70 -16.83 0.54
N PRO A 49 25.89 -16.21 -0.33
CA PRO A 49 26.40 -15.25 -1.31
C PRO A 49 27.19 -14.16 -0.56
N ARG A 50 28.30 -13.72 -1.18
CA ARG A 50 29.14 -12.64 -0.67
C ARG A 50 28.23 -11.48 -0.26
N ARG A 51 28.59 -10.77 0.82
CA ARG A 51 27.73 -9.71 1.40
C ARG A 51 27.27 -8.66 0.38
N SER A 52 28.07 -8.41 -0.67
CA SER A 52 27.76 -7.53 -1.81
C SER A 52 26.74 -8.11 -2.81
N GLN A 53 26.56 -9.43 -2.85
CA GLN A 53 25.63 -10.14 -3.73
C GLN A 53 24.32 -10.54 -3.04
N ARG A 54 24.15 -10.30 -1.73
CA ARG A 54 22.86 -10.53 -1.07
C ARG A 54 21.82 -9.54 -1.59
N THR A 55 20.75 -10.05 -2.16
CA THR A 55 19.53 -9.29 -2.44
C THR A 55 18.98 -8.76 -1.12
N ARG A 56 19.05 -7.44 -0.91
CA ARG A 56 18.53 -6.81 0.30
C ARG A 56 17.01 -6.77 0.20
N THR A 57 16.35 -7.63 0.97
CA THR A 57 14.90 -7.57 1.13
C THR A 57 14.54 -6.56 2.22
N LEU A 58 13.42 -5.89 2.04
CA LEU A 58 12.91 -4.91 2.98
C LEU A 58 12.69 -5.57 4.37
N THR A 59 13.20 -4.95 5.42
CA THR A 59 12.93 -5.40 6.80
C THR A 59 11.45 -5.25 7.12
N GLU A 60 10.94 -5.95 8.12
CA GLU A 60 9.54 -5.83 8.58
C GLU A 60 9.17 -4.37 8.89
N LYS A 61 10.07 -3.63 9.55
CA LYS A 61 9.92 -2.18 9.77
C LYS A 61 9.86 -1.39 8.46
N GLY A 62 10.65 -1.76 7.46
CA GLY A 62 10.59 -1.13 6.14
C GLY A 62 9.26 -1.43 5.43
N LYS A 63 8.72 -2.64 5.55
CA LYS A 63 7.41 -3.01 4.99
C LYS A 63 6.30 -2.21 5.65
N SER A 64 6.34 -2.10 6.98
CA SER A 64 5.40 -1.28 7.75
C SER A 64 5.47 0.21 7.36
N LEU A 65 6.66 0.75 7.09
CA LEU A 65 6.82 2.12 6.63
C LEU A 65 6.23 2.33 5.22
N GLN A 66 6.43 1.39 4.30
CA GLN A 66 5.83 1.45 2.97
C GLN A 66 4.31 1.33 3.03
N SER A 67 3.77 0.42 3.84
CA SER A 67 2.32 0.30 4.03
C SER A 67 1.71 1.56 4.66
N ALA A 68 2.40 2.20 5.61
CA ALA A 68 1.95 3.47 6.18
C ALA A 68 1.90 4.57 5.12
N LYS A 69 2.96 4.70 4.31
CA LYS A 69 3.00 5.66 3.18
C LYS A 69 1.87 5.40 2.17
N LEU A 70 1.62 4.14 1.82
CA LEU A 70 0.55 3.78 0.89
C LEU A 70 -0.83 4.14 1.45
N ASN A 71 -1.06 3.90 2.74
CA ASN A 71 -2.30 4.30 3.41
C ASN A 71 -2.50 5.82 3.36
N ASP A 72 -1.45 6.61 3.56
CA ASP A 72 -1.55 8.06 3.52
C ASP A 72 -1.81 8.57 2.09
N LEU A 73 -1.10 8.05 1.08
CA LEU A 73 -1.40 8.35 -0.33
C LEU A 73 -2.83 7.97 -0.71
N THR A 74 -3.32 6.83 -0.21
CA THR A 74 -4.70 6.38 -0.45
C THR A 74 -5.68 7.39 0.13
N LYS A 75 -5.49 7.84 1.38
CA LYS A 75 -6.32 8.89 2.01
C LYS A 75 -6.29 10.20 1.23
N ASP A 76 -5.13 10.58 0.70
CA ASP A 76 -4.99 11.79 -0.10
C ASP A 76 -5.81 11.72 -1.39
N ILE A 77 -5.79 10.60 -2.11
CA ILE A 77 -6.69 10.38 -3.26
C ILE A 77 -8.16 10.53 -2.85
N GLN A 78 -8.57 10.00 -1.70
CA GLN A 78 -9.95 10.17 -1.23
C GLN A 78 -10.29 11.64 -0.97
N ARG A 79 -9.35 12.40 -0.39
CA ARG A 79 -9.53 13.82 -0.11
C ARG A 79 -9.64 14.62 -1.41
N PHE A 80 -8.72 14.39 -2.36
CA PHE A 80 -8.74 15.06 -3.65
C PHE A 80 -9.99 14.71 -4.43
N TYR A 81 -10.40 13.44 -4.46
CA TYR A 81 -11.65 13.02 -5.10
C TYR A 81 -12.88 13.75 -4.56
N LYS A 82 -13.01 13.88 -3.22
CA LYS A 82 -14.11 14.64 -2.60
C LYS A 82 -14.07 16.12 -2.98
N LYS A 83 -12.88 16.73 -2.94
CA LYS A 83 -12.68 18.14 -3.32
C LYS A 83 -13.03 18.36 -4.80
N TRP A 84 -12.53 17.50 -5.67
CA TRP A 84 -12.84 17.49 -7.10
C TRP A 84 -14.34 17.37 -7.36
N LYS A 85 -15.02 16.42 -6.69
CA LYS A 85 -16.48 16.25 -6.79
C LYS A 85 -17.24 17.53 -6.43
N TYR A 86 -16.79 18.25 -5.40
CA TYR A 86 -17.36 19.55 -5.04
C TYR A 86 -17.20 20.58 -6.17
N HIS A 87 -16.00 20.71 -6.75
CA HIS A 87 -15.77 21.64 -7.85
C HIS A 87 -16.53 21.28 -9.12
N ILE A 88 -16.64 19.99 -9.47
CA ILE A 88 -17.49 19.51 -10.57
C ILE A 88 -18.96 19.87 -10.33
N ASN A 89 -19.49 19.65 -9.13
CA ASN A 89 -20.87 20.01 -8.82
C ASN A 89 -21.09 21.53 -8.83
N SER A 90 -20.08 22.30 -8.42
CA SER A 90 -20.11 23.76 -8.53
C SER A 90 -20.12 24.21 -10.00
N PHE A 91 -19.23 23.64 -10.82
CA PHE A 91 -19.17 23.87 -12.25
C PHE A 91 -20.49 23.52 -12.94
N LYS A 92 -21.07 22.34 -12.64
CA LYS A 92 -22.40 21.94 -13.16
C LYS A 92 -23.48 22.99 -12.87
N ARG A 93 -23.45 23.65 -11.70
CA ARG A 93 -24.38 24.73 -11.36
C ARG A 93 -24.10 26.01 -12.15
N MET A 94 -22.84 26.40 -12.28
CA MET A 94 -22.43 27.57 -13.08
C MET A 94 -22.84 27.43 -14.55
N VAL A 95 -22.66 26.24 -15.12
CA VAL A 95 -23.12 25.91 -16.49
C VAL A 95 -24.63 26.08 -16.61
N LYS A 96 -25.41 25.56 -15.65
CA LYS A 96 -26.88 25.70 -15.65
C LYS A 96 -27.35 27.15 -15.53
N ASN A 97 -26.66 27.94 -14.72
CA ASN A 97 -26.99 29.35 -14.49
C ASN A 97 -26.44 30.30 -15.56
N LYS A 98 -25.59 29.80 -16.47
CA LYS A 98 -24.86 30.58 -17.48
C LYS A 98 -23.94 31.65 -16.86
N ASP A 99 -23.30 31.31 -15.74
CA ASP A 99 -22.33 32.16 -15.03
C ASP A 99 -20.96 32.12 -15.74
N VAL A 100 -20.89 32.56 -17.00
CA VAL A 100 -19.74 32.36 -17.90
C VAL A 100 -18.43 32.91 -17.34
N ASP A 101 -18.47 34.04 -16.63
CA ASP A 101 -17.29 34.71 -16.09
C ASP A 101 -16.53 33.87 -15.04
N LEU A 102 -17.24 32.96 -14.34
CA LEU A 102 -16.68 32.14 -13.27
C LEU A 102 -16.24 30.74 -13.74
N ILE A 103 -16.62 30.36 -14.97
CA ILE A 103 -16.31 29.06 -15.57
C ILE A 103 -14.80 28.79 -15.67
N PRO A 104 -13.95 29.73 -16.12
CA PRO A 104 -12.52 29.49 -16.24
C PRO A 104 -11.84 29.21 -14.89
N GLU A 105 -12.24 29.93 -13.84
CA GLU A 105 -11.72 29.73 -12.48
C GLU A 105 -12.12 28.35 -11.94
N ALA A 106 -13.39 27.97 -12.12
CA ALA A 106 -13.87 26.66 -11.72
C ALA A 106 -13.14 25.52 -12.44
N LEU A 107 -12.88 25.67 -13.75
CA LEU A 107 -12.06 24.71 -14.50
C LEU A 107 -10.62 24.63 -14.01
N CYS A 108 -9.97 25.77 -13.75
CA CYS A 108 -8.61 25.79 -13.23
C CYS A 108 -8.51 25.01 -11.91
N ALA A 109 -9.51 25.16 -11.02
CA ALA A 109 -9.59 24.38 -9.79
C ALA A 109 -9.80 22.88 -10.05
N ILE A 110 -10.64 22.50 -11.01
CA ILE A 110 -10.85 21.10 -11.42
C ILE A 110 -9.55 20.50 -11.94
N ASP A 111 -8.86 21.18 -12.87
CA ASP A 111 -7.62 20.71 -13.50
C ASP A 111 -6.47 20.60 -12.50
N THR A 112 -6.38 21.53 -11.54
CA THR A 112 -5.39 21.46 -10.45
C THR A 112 -5.59 20.20 -9.61
N ILE A 113 -6.83 19.94 -9.17
CA ILE A 113 -7.11 18.75 -8.35
C ILE A 113 -6.97 17.47 -9.17
N MET A 114 -7.31 17.52 -10.46
CA MET A 114 -7.10 16.39 -11.36
C MET A 114 -5.62 16.02 -11.48
N THR A 115 -4.76 17.04 -11.57
CA THR A 115 -3.30 16.87 -11.58
C THR A 115 -2.81 16.26 -10.26
N ASP A 116 -3.31 16.75 -9.11
CA ASP A 116 -2.99 16.17 -7.80
C ASP A 116 -3.40 14.69 -7.70
N ILE A 117 -4.58 14.33 -8.22
CA ILE A 117 -5.05 12.94 -8.28
C ILE A 117 -4.10 12.08 -9.13
N CYS A 118 -3.70 12.56 -10.32
CA CYS A 118 -2.79 11.82 -11.20
C CYS A 118 -1.40 11.64 -10.57
N ASN A 119 -0.84 12.69 -9.98
CA ASN A 119 0.46 12.63 -9.30
C ASN A 119 0.43 11.62 -8.14
N THR A 120 -0.63 11.67 -7.33
CA THR A 120 -0.78 10.73 -6.20
C THR A 120 -0.98 9.29 -6.69
N TYR A 121 -1.72 9.10 -7.79
CA TYR A 121 -1.88 7.78 -8.42
C TYR A 121 -0.53 7.21 -8.90
N ASP A 122 0.29 8.03 -9.56
CA ASP A 122 1.63 7.64 -10.00
C ASP A 122 2.56 7.33 -8.82
N ASP A 123 2.44 8.08 -7.71
CA ASP A 123 3.18 7.80 -6.48
C ASP A 123 2.79 6.46 -5.86
N ILE A 124 1.50 6.10 -5.89
CA ILE A 124 1.05 4.76 -5.46
C ILE A 124 1.64 3.71 -6.40
N ARG A 125 1.57 3.91 -7.71
CA ARG A 125 2.06 2.97 -8.73
C ARG A 125 3.56 2.68 -8.62
N ARG A 126 4.35 3.63 -8.11
CA ARG A 126 5.79 3.45 -7.83
C ARG A 126 6.05 2.51 -6.65
N ILE A 127 5.09 2.35 -5.74
CA ILE A 127 5.21 1.55 -4.53
C ILE A 127 4.56 0.18 -4.73
N GLU A 128 3.31 0.17 -5.21
CA GLU A 128 2.48 -1.02 -5.36
C GLU A 128 1.49 -0.86 -6.53
N ILE A 129 0.94 -1.98 -7.01
CA ILE A 129 -0.14 -1.97 -7.99
C ILE A 129 -1.38 -1.32 -7.34
N PRO A 130 -1.90 -0.18 -7.86
CA PRO A 130 -3.03 0.50 -7.25
C PRO A 130 -4.29 -0.37 -7.20
N ASP A 131 -5.08 -0.24 -6.14
CA ASP A 131 -6.36 -0.93 -6.00
C ASP A 131 -7.34 -0.55 -7.14
N MET A 132 -8.28 -1.44 -7.42
CA MET A 132 -9.32 -1.25 -8.43
C MET A 132 -10.13 0.02 -8.18
N GLU A 133 -10.47 0.33 -6.92
CA GLU A 133 -11.26 1.53 -6.61
C GLU A 133 -10.46 2.82 -6.86
N ILE A 134 -9.15 2.81 -6.60
CA ILE A 134 -8.27 3.96 -6.88
C ILE A 134 -8.19 4.21 -8.40
N ARG A 135 -8.01 3.15 -9.18
CA ARG A 135 -8.01 3.22 -10.65
C ARG A 135 -9.32 3.78 -11.18
N ARG A 136 -10.44 3.18 -10.75
CA ARG A 136 -11.79 3.61 -11.15
C ARG A 136 -12.04 5.09 -10.84
N ARG A 137 -11.61 5.58 -9.68
CA ARG A 137 -11.74 7.02 -9.33
C ARG A 137 -10.93 7.91 -10.25
N CYS A 138 -9.69 7.55 -10.57
CA CYS A 138 -8.86 8.33 -11.48
C CYS A 138 -9.49 8.39 -12.88
N ASP A 139 -9.99 7.26 -13.40
CA ASP A 139 -10.65 7.18 -14.70
C ASP A 139 -11.92 8.04 -14.75
N VAL A 140 -12.76 7.96 -13.70
CA VAL A 140 -13.96 8.81 -13.57
C VAL A 140 -13.58 10.29 -13.49
N CYS A 141 -12.55 10.62 -12.70
CA CYS A 141 -12.07 11.99 -12.61
C CYS A 141 -11.59 12.52 -13.95
N TRP A 142 -10.91 11.68 -14.74
CA TRP A 142 -10.44 12.04 -16.07
C TRP A 142 -11.59 12.27 -17.03
N ALA A 143 -12.49 11.29 -17.18
CA ALA A 143 -13.62 11.35 -18.10
C ALA A 143 -14.54 12.54 -17.82
N VAL A 144 -14.85 12.80 -16.55
CA VAL A 144 -15.72 13.91 -16.15
C VAL A 144 -15.02 15.27 -16.27
N SER A 145 -13.71 15.37 -15.99
CA SER A 145 -12.95 16.61 -16.21
C SER A 145 -12.82 16.94 -17.70
N GLU A 146 -12.63 15.95 -18.56
CA GLU A 146 -12.67 16.12 -20.02
C GLU A 146 -14.02 16.64 -20.51
N ALA A 147 -15.12 16.03 -20.04
CA ALA A 147 -16.47 16.49 -20.36
C ALA A 147 -16.71 17.93 -19.87
N ALA A 148 -16.22 18.29 -18.68
CA ALA A 148 -16.29 19.65 -18.16
C ALA A 148 -15.52 20.64 -19.05
N ARG A 149 -14.33 20.26 -19.53
CA ARG A 149 -13.52 21.07 -20.45
C ARG A 149 -14.21 21.27 -21.80
N ALA A 150 -14.80 20.23 -22.35
CA ALA A 150 -15.58 20.31 -23.59
C ALA A 150 -16.78 21.26 -23.43
N LYS A 151 -17.54 21.13 -22.33
CA LYS A 151 -18.68 22.02 -22.02
C LYS A 151 -18.27 23.47 -21.87
N ALA A 152 -17.19 23.75 -21.16
CA ALA A 152 -16.70 25.11 -20.99
C ALA A 152 -16.27 25.75 -22.32
N LYS A 153 -15.60 24.98 -23.20
CA LYS A 153 -15.27 25.45 -24.55
C LYS A 153 -16.52 25.80 -25.34
N CYS A 154 -17.54 24.94 -25.33
CA CYS A 154 -18.82 25.26 -25.99
C CYS A 154 -19.50 26.50 -25.41
N LEU A 155 -19.45 26.74 -24.10
CA LEU A 155 -20.03 27.94 -23.49
C LEU A 155 -19.31 29.23 -23.85
N LEU A 156 -18.03 29.14 -24.16
CA LEU A 156 -17.23 30.29 -24.57
C LEU A 156 -17.40 30.60 -26.07
N GLU A 157 -17.90 29.65 -26.86
CA GLU A 157 -18.24 29.84 -28.27
C GLU A 157 -19.65 30.46 -28.41
N GLU A 158 -19.77 31.51 -29.23
CA GLU A 158 -20.95 32.38 -29.36
C GLU A 158 -22.26 31.64 -29.73
N ASN A 159 -22.16 30.42 -30.29
CA ASN A 159 -23.30 29.58 -30.72
C ASN A 159 -23.33 28.19 -30.06
N GLY A 160 -22.51 27.93 -29.04
CA GLY A 160 -22.40 26.60 -28.45
C GLY A 160 -23.52 26.29 -27.47
N ASP A 161 -24.26 25.21 -27.73
CA ASP A 161 -25.21 24.66 -26.76
C ASP A 161 -24.48 23.73 -25.78
N PRO A 162 -24.31 24.12 -24.49
CA PRO A 162 -23.67 23.27 -23.49
C PRO A 162 -24.44 21.96 -23.24
N ASP A 163 -25.75 21.93 -23.48
CA ASP A 163 -26.60 20.76 -23.24
C ASP A 163 -26.41 19.68 -24.31
N SER A 164 -25.81 20.03 -25.45
CA SER A 164 -25.44 19.09 -26.52
C SER A 164 -24.37 18.08 -26.12
N ILE A 165 -23.53 18.41 -25.12
CA ILE A 165 -22.50 17.51 -24.61
C ILE A 165 -23.08 16.71 -23.43
N PRO A 166 -23.27 15.39 -23.53
CA PRO A 166 -23.75 14.59 -22.40
C PRO A 166 -22.68 14.50 -21.31
N TRP A 167 -23.10 14.48 -20.05
CA TRP A 167 -22.21 14.01 -18.98
C TRP A 167 -22.00 12.50 -19.15
N PRO A 168 -20.80 11.97 -18.88
CA PRO A 168 -20.59 10.53 -18.91
C PRO A 168 -21.47 9.84 -17.86
N ASP A 169 -21.89 8.59 -18.11
CA ASP A 169 -22.75 7.73 -17.25
C ASP A 169 -22.18 7.45 -15.84
N SER A 170 -21.09 8.11 -15.49
CA SER A 170 -20.53 8.15 -14.13
C SER A 170 -21.44 8.88 -13.12
N GLU A 171 -22.60 9.39 -13.54
CA GLU A 171 -23.53 10.19 -12.73
C GLU A 171 -24.10 9.42 -11.51
N SER A 172 -24.21 8.09 -11.60
CA SER A 172 -24.53 7.20 -10.47
C SER A 172 -23.59 7.41 -9.25
N VAL A 173 -22.33 7.81 -9.49
CA VAL A 173 -21.33 8.06 -8.44
C VAL A 173 -21.55 9.44 -7.76
N PHE A 174 -22.38 10.30 -8.36
CA PHE A 174 -22.66 11.65 -7.88
C PHE A 174 -23.98 11.77 -7.11
N GLU A 175 -24.94 10.86 -7.31
CA GLU A 175 -26.33 11.01 -6.84
C GLU A 175 -26.56 10.79 -5.33
N SER A 176 -25.66 10.18 -4.57
CA SER A 176 -25.99 9.73 -3.20
C SER A 176 -25.96 10.78 -2.08
N SER A 177 -26.05 12.11 -2.31
CA SER A 177 -25.99 13.08 -1.19
C SER A 177 -26.78 14.39 -1.32
N SER A 178 -27.65 14.58 -2.31
CA SER A 178 -28.39 15.86 -2.44
C SER A 178 -29.89 15.75 -2.68
N SER A 179 -30.48 14.56 -2.63
CA SER A 179 -31.92 14.36 -2.87
C SER A 179 -32.70 14.18 -1.57
N SER A 180 -32.61 15.15 -0.65
CA SER A 180 -33.48 15.24 0.53
C SER A 180 -34.14 16.62 0.61
N THR A 181 -34.70 17.10 -0.49
CA THR A 181 -35.61 18.25 -0.45
C THR A 181 -36.66 18.12 -1.55
N SER A 182 -37.93 18.19 -1.11
CA SER A 182 -39.14 18.43 -1.90
C SER A 182 -39.93 17.19 -2.34
N SER A 183 -40.90 16.83 -1.51
CA SER A 183 -42.21 16.39 -1.97
C SER A 183 -43.26 16.89 -0.98
N ARG A 184 -43.62 18.18 -1.14
CA ARG A 184 -44.73 18.81 -0.43
C ARG A 184 -46.02 18.29 -1.09
N ILE A 185 -46.63 17.30 -0.47
CA ILE A 185 -47.96 16.78 -0.83
C ILE A 185 -49.02 17.89 -0.74
N THR A 186 -49.42 18.47 -1.86
CA THR A 186 -50.64 19.28 -1.95
C THR A 186 -51.74 18.45 -2.59
N CYS A 187 -52.49 17.73 -1.77
CA CYS A 187 -53.68 17.00 -2.20
C CYS A 187 -54.88 17.97 -2.24
N LYS A 188 -55.11 18.61 -3.38
CA LYS A 188 -56.45 19.13 -3.73
C LYS A 188 -56.86 18.51 -5.04
N SER A 189 -57.90 17.69 -5.01
CA SER A 189 -58.85 17.53 -6.12
C SER A 189 -60.10 16.81 -5.62
N LYS A 190 -61.23 17.49 -5.69
CA LYS A 190 -62.55 16.86 -5.81
C LYS A 190 -62.84 16.68 -7.30
N SER A 191 -63.52 15.57 -7.61
CA SER A 191 -64.58 15.42 -8.62
C SER A 191 -64.36 14.35 -9.70
N ILE A 192 -65.10 13.26 -9.49
CA ILE A 192 -65.90 12.41 -10.39
C ILE A 192 -65.31 11.72 -11.63
N SER A 193 -65.67 10.44 -11.66
CA SER A 193 -66.03 9.59 -12.81
C SER A 193 -64.95 8.70 -13.44
N GLY A 194 -65.24 7.39 -13.37
CA GLY A 194 -65.18 6.50 -14.55
C GLY A 194 -63.86 5.80 -14.86
N MET A 195 -63.93 4.46 -14.81
CA MET A 195 -63.10 3.47 -15.53
C MET A 195 -61.76 3.09 -14.86
N SER A 196 -61.64 1.91 -14.24
CA SER A 196 -61.51 0.56 -14.83
C SER A 196 -60.07 0.23 -15.32
N LYS A 197 -59.46 -0.78 -14.68
CA LYS A 197 -58.34 -1.66 -15.12
C LYS A 197 -56.86 -1.23 -15.04
N HIS A 198 -56.48 -0.07 -14.49
CA HIS A 198 -55.05 0.29 -14.32
C HIS A 198 -54.45 0.03 -12.91
N SER A 199 -55.26 -0.38 -11.92
CA SER A 199 -54.84 -0.48 -10.50
C SER A 199 -54.05 -1.76 -10.15
N SER A 200 -54.19 -2.85 -10.89
CA SER A 200 -53.52 -4.14 -10.60
C SER A 200 -52.04 -4.17 -10.99
N LEU A 201 -51.64 -3.41 -12.01
CA LEU A 201 -50.24 -3.35 -12.45
C LEU A 201 -49.38 -2.49 -11.50
N SER A 202 -49.92 -1.36 -11.04
CA SER A 202 -49.25 -0.49 -10.07
C SER A 202 -49.05 -1.17 -8.71
N THR A 203 -50.04 -1.93 -8.23
CA THR A 203 -49.91 -2.68 -6.97
C THR A 203 -48.95 -3.85 -7.08
N LEU A 204 -48.86 -4.51 -8.25
CA LEU A 204 -47.88 -5.57 -8.50
C LEU A 204 -46.45 -5.02 -8.52
N GLN A 205 -46.22 -3.90 -9.22
CA GLN A 205 -44.92 -3.23 -9.27
C GLN A 205 -44.47 -2.79 -7.87
N GLN A 206 -45.34 -2.16 -7.08
CA GLN A 206 -45.03 -1.74 -5.72
C GLN A 206 -44.71 -2.94 -4.79
N ARG A 207 -45.32 -4.11 -5.05
CA ARG A 207 -45.01 -5.35 -4.32
C ARG A 207 -43.66 -5.94 -4.73
N GLN A 208 -43.26 -5.79 -5.99
CA GLN A 208 -41.94 -6.21 -6.48
C GLN A 208 -40.84 -5.30 -5.93
N GLU A 209 -41.06 -3.99 -5.88
CA GLU A 209 -40.16 -3.02 -5.28
C GLU A 209 -39.98 -3.30 -3.78
N ALA A 210 -41.06 -3.51 -3.03
CA ALA A 210 -40.98 -3.88 -1.61
C ALA A 210 -40.26 -5.23 -1.38
N ALA A 211 -40.47 -6.22 -2.26
CA ALA A 211 -39.75 -7.50 -2.18
C ALA A 211 -38.25 -7.35 -2.48
N ALA A 212 -37.88 -6.47 -3.41
CA ALA A 212 -36.48 -6.16 -3.72
C ALA A 212 -35.80 -5.42 -2.57
N GLU A 213 -36.50 -4.49 -1.92
CA GLU A 213 -36.00 -3.81 -0.72
C GLU A 213 -35.76 -4.78 0.43
N VAL A 214 -36.70 -5.71 0.69
CA VAL A 214 -36.51 -6.76 1.71
C VAL A 214 -35.28 -7.61 1.38
N ALA A 215 -35.15 -8.09 0.14
CA ALA A 215 -33.99 -8.89 -0.28
C ALA A 215 -32.66 -8.12 -0.13
N ALA A 216 -32.63 -6.83 -0.44
CA ALA A 216 -31.44 -5.99 -0.24
C ALA A 216 -31.08 -5.85 1.25
N THR A 217 -32.08 -5.66 2.13
CA THR A 217 -31.83 -5.54 3.57
C THR A 217 -31.41 -6.85 4.22
N GLU A 218 -31.89 -8.00 3.75
CA GLU A 218 -31.46 -9.32 4.22
C GLU A 218 -29.98 -9.58 3.94
N GLU A 219 -29.50 -9.24 2.74
CA GLU A 219 -28.08 -9.33 2.40
C GLU A 219 -27.23 -8.36 3.24
N VAL A 220 -27.71 -7.14 3.51
CA VAL A 220 -27.02 -6.22 4.45
C VAL A 220 -26.91 -6.81 5.85
N ILE A 221 -27.99 -7.40 6.39
CA ILE A 221 -27.99 -8.06 7.71
C ILE A 221 -27.00 -9.23 7.73
N LYS A 222 -26.94 -10.02 6.65
CA LYS A 222 -26.01 -11.14 6.52
C LYS A 222 -24.55 -10.64 6.53
N ILE A 223 -24.25 -9.59 5.78
CA ILE A 223 -22.93 -8.95 5.79
C ILE A 223 -22.58 -8.48 7.21
N MET A 224 -23.48 -7.76 7.88
CA MET A 224 -23.24 -7.27 9.25
C MET A 224 -22.97 -8.43 10.23
N LYS A 225 -23.71 -9.53 10.14
CA LYS A 225 -23.46 -10.72 10.96
C LYS A 225 -22.09 -11.32 10.71
N THR A 226 -21.69 -11.45 9.45
CA THR A 226 -20.36 -11.99 9.11
C THR A 226 -19.23 -11.06 9.58
N GLN A 227 -19.38 -9.75 9.45
CA GLN A 227 -18.42 -8.78 9.97
C GLN A 227 -18.28 -8.89 11.49
N HIS A 228 -19.39 -8.98 12.22
CA HIS A 228 -19.35 -9.14 13.67
C HIS A 228 -18.65 -10.44 14.10
N GLN A 229 -18.85 -11.53 13.36
CA GLN A 229 -18.15 -12.80 13.63
C GLN A 229 -16.63 -12.66 13.44
N TYR A 230 -16.19 -12.03 12.35
CA TYR A 230 -14.76 -11.79 12.11
C TYR A 230 -14.14 -10.85 13.15
N GLU A 231 -14.87 -9.82 13.59
CA GLU A 231 -14.40 -8.91 14.64
C GLU A 231 -14.18 -9.63 15.97
N GLU A 232 -15.07 -10.54 16.37
CA GLU A 232 -14.91 -11.33 17.58
C GLU A 232 -13.74 -12.32 17.48
N GLU A 233 -13.53 -12.95 16.31
CA GLU A 233 -12.36 -13.82 16.07
C GLU A 233 -11.04 -13.05 16.19
N ILE A 234 -10.97 -11.84 15.61
CA ILE A 234 -9.80 -10.96 15.73
C ILE A 234 -9.55 -10.60 17.20
N ARG A 235 -10.60 -10.22 17.93
CA ARG A 235 -10.51 -9.87 19.36
C ARG A 235 -9.92 -11.03 20.17
N GLU A 236 -10.34 -12.27 19.90
CA GLU A 236 -9.82 -13.45 20.59
C GLU A 236 -8.35 -13.70 20.27
N LEU A 237 -7.95 -13.57 18.99
CA LEU A 237 -6.56 -13.70 18.56
C LEU A 237 -5.65 -12.65 19.20
N GLU A 238 -6.12 -11.40 19.32
CA GLU A 238 -5.37 -10.31 19.97
C GLU A 238 -5.12 -10.60 21.46
N VAL A 239 -6.12 -11.13 22.17
CA VAL A 239 -5.96 -11.53 23.59
C VAL A 239 -4.97 -12.68 23.74
N GLN A 240 -5.03 -13.68 22.85
CA GLN A 240 -4.08 -14.79 22.87
C GLN A 240 -2.64 -14.33 22.57
N ASP A 241 -2.45 -13.43 21.60
CA ASP A 241 -1.13 -12.88 21.27
C ASP A 241 -0.57 -12.06 22.44
N ALA A 242 -1.40 -11.20 23.06
CA ALA A 242 -1.00 -10.45 24.25
C ALA A 242 -0.55 -11.37 25.40
N LYS A 243 -1.27 -12.48 25.62
CA LYS A 243 -0.91 -13.48 26.63
C LYS A 243 0.42 -14.16 26.32
N LYS A 244 0.65 -14.58 25.07
CA LYS A 244 1.92 -15.20 24.64
C LYS A 244 3.10 -14.23 24.79
N ARG A 245 2.91 -12.96 24.43
CA ARG A 245 3.94 -11.93 24.62
C ARG A 245 4.27 -11.71 26.09
N ALA A 246 3.26 -11.64 26.95
CA ALA A 246 3.46 -11.50 28.39
C ALA A 246 4.23 -12.70 28.97
N GLN A 247 3.87 -13.92 28.59
CA GLN A 247 4.59 -15.14 28.99
C GLN A 247 6.06 -15.10 28.56
N PHE A 248 6.31 -14.81 27.28
CA PHE A 248 7.68 -14.71 26.75
C PHE A 248 8.53 -13.66 27.50
N LEU A 249 7.94 -12.50 27.82
CA LEU A 249 8.65 -11.48 28.61
C LEU A 249 8.99 -11.98 30.01
N THR A 250 8.08 -12.68 30.68
CA THR A 250 8.35 -13.26 32.01
C THR A 250 9.41 -14.37 31.96
N GLU A 251 9.36 -15.25 30.97
CA GLU A 251 10.38 -16.29 30.78
C GLU A 251 11.75 -15.66 30.49
N SER A 252 11.80 -14.67 29.60
CA SER A 252 13.04 -13.96 29.26
C SER A 252 13.67 -13.26 30.46
N THR A 253 12.86 -12.59 31.31
CA THR A 253 13.39 -11.95 32.52
C THR A 253 13.92 -12.97 33.52
N THR A 254 13.22 -14.08 33.74
CA THR A 254 13.69 -15.14 34.66
C THR A 254 14.95 -15.84 34.16
N ILE A 255 15.11 -16.05 32.86
CA ILE A 255 16.33 -16.60 32.27
C ILE A 255 17.48 -15.61 32.46
N LYS A 256 17.23 -14.31 32.20
CA LYS A 256 18.24 -13.26 32.35
C LYS A 256 18.74 -13.14 33.79
N THR A 257 17.86 -13.19 34.79
CA THR A 257 18.27 -13.10 36.21
C THR A 257 19.10 -14.30 36.63
N LYS A 258 18.67 -15.54 36.29
CA LYS A 258 19.44 -16.76 36.58
C LYS A 258 20.83 -16.74 35.93
N LEU A 259 20.92 -16.21 34.71
CA LEU A 259 22.20 -16.09 34.00
C LEU A 259 23.11 -15.07 34.71
N GLU A 260 22.56 -13.94 35.18
CA GLU A 260 23.31 -12.94 35.93
C GLU A 260 23.82 -13.47 37.29
N GLU A 261 22.99 -14.23 38.02
CA GLU A 261 23.41 -14.90 39.26
C GLU A 261 24.57 -15.87 39.00
N LYS A 262 24.48 -16.70 37.94
CA LYS A 262 25.57 -17.61 37.55
C LYS A 262 26.84 -16.86 37.17
N ARG A 263 26.73 -15.68 36.55
CA ARG A 263 27.90 -14.83 36.26
C ARG A 263 28.59 -14.33 37.53
N LYS A 264 27.81 -13.86 38.51
CA LYS A 264 28.34 -13.38 39.81
C LYS A 264 29.00 -14.51 40.59
N GLU A 265 28.41 -15.70 40.59
CA GLU A 265 28.99 -16.90 41.21
C GLU A 265 30.34 -17.28 40.59
N VAL A 266 30.43 -17.29 39.26
CA VAL A 266 31.69 -17.55 38.55
C VAL A 266 32.75 -16.50 38.85
N GLU A 267 32.37 -15.23 38.96
CA GLU A 267 33.28 -14.15 39.31
C GLU A 267 33.84 -14.30 40.73
N LEU A 268 32.98 -14.64 41.70
CA LEU A 268 33.39 -14.92 43.07
C LEU A 268 34.38 -16.09 43.16
N LEU A 269 34.09 -17.19 42.45
CA LEU A 269 34.99 -18.36 42.42
C LEU A 269 36.36 -18.03 41.83
N LYS A 270 36.40 -17.19 40.78
CA LYS A 270 37.67 -16.73 40.21
C LYS A 270 38.48 -15.91 41.21
N GLU A 271 37.84 -15.03 41.97
CA GLU A 271 38.55 -14.19 42.95
C GLU A 271 39.04 -15.02 44.15
N LEU A 272 38.23 -15.98 44.61
CA LEU A 272 38.63 -16.92 45.65
C LEU A 272 39.80 -17.80 45.22
N GLN A 273 39.82 -18.24 43.96
CA GLN A 273 40.95 -18.97 43.39
C GLN A 273 42.22 -18.12 43.37
N LYS A 274 42.14 -16.84 42.98
CA LYS A 274 43.29 -15.92 43.02
C LYS A 274 43.80 -15.71 44.45
N HIS A 275 42.89 -15.51 45.41
CA HIS A 275 43.26 -15.36 46.82
C HIS A 275 43.97 -16.61 47.34
N ASN A 276 43.42 -17.81 47.08
CA ASN A 276 44.02 -19.07 47.50
C ASN A 276 45.41 -19.27 46.86
N ALA A 277 45.55 -18.97 45.56
CA ALA A 277 46.85 -19.02 44.88
C ALA A 277 47.86 -18.04 45.49
N ALA A 278 47.44 -16.82 45.87
CA ALA A 278 48.31 -15.86 46.56
C ALA A 278 48.71 -16.35 47.96
N GLN A 279 47.78 -16.94 48.72
CA GLN A 279 48.05 -17.51 50.03
C GLN A 279 49.02 -18.70 49.96
N ALA A 280 48.88 -19.56 48.94
CA ALA A 280 49.81 -20.66 48.69
C ALA A 280 51.22 -20.13 48.39
N ARG A 281 51.36 -19.08 47.57
CA ARG A 281 52.65 -18.42 47.31
C ARG A 281 53.27 -17.86 48.60
N LEU A 282 52.47 -17.21 49.44
CA LEU A 282 52.93 -16.66 50.71
C LEU A 282 53.49 -17.75 51.64
N LYS A 283 52.81 -18.90 51.74
CA LYS A 283 53.30 -20.04 52.55
C LYS A 283 54.65 -20.58 52.04
N VAL A 284 54.80 -20.74 50.74
CA VAL A 284 56.08 -21.18 50.13
C VAL A 284 57.21 -20.23 50.49
N TYR A 285 56.97 -18.92 50.45
CA TYR A 285 57.96 -17.92 50.86
C TYR A 285 58.25 -17.87 52.36
N ALA A 286 57.36 -18.37 53.21
CA ALA A 286 57.56 -18.44 54.66
C ALA A 286 58.31 -19.70 55.11
N GLU A 287 58.35 -20.74 54.27
CA GLU A 287 59.02 -22.02 54.52
C GLU A 287 60.40 -22.13 53.82
N SER A 288 60.78 -21.10 53.04
CA SER A 288 62.10 -20.94 52.40
C SER A 288 63.00 -20.00 53.20
#